data_AF-A0A445CTS7-F1
#
_entry.id   AF-A0A445CTS7-F1
#
_cell.length_a   1.000
_cell.length_b   1.000
_cell.length_c   1.000
_cell.angle_alpha   90.00
_cell.angle_beta   90.00
_cell.angle_gamma   90.00
#
_symmetry.space_group_name_H-M   'P 1'
#
loop_
_entity.id
_entity.type
_entity.pdbx_description
1 polymer ?
#
loop_
_entity_poly.entity_id
_entity_poly.type
_entity_poly.pdbx_seq_one_letter_code
_entity_poly.pdbx_strand_id
1 'polypeptide(L)'
;MKSSLNKLRKLALNKSVGKDKRDFPPSVKFDELALASKEMQEMRDCYDSLLAAAAATENSAYEFAESLREMGNCLLEKTSLDDSEESGKVLEMLGSAQLELQKLLDSYRAHIVLTITNPSESLLNELRTVECAICFVALMKYEECR
;
A
#
# COMPACT_ATOMS: atom_id res chain seq x y z
N MET A 1 17.35 4.14 -3.59
CA MET A 1 16.60 4.71 -2.46
C MET A 1 16.95 3.93 -1.20
N LYS A 2 17.75 4.51 -0.29
CA LYS A 2 18.13 3.88 0.97
C LYS A 2 17.94 4.89 2.09
N SER A 3 17.42 4.41 3.22
CA SER A 3 17.42 5.02 4.56
C SER A 3 16.22 5.89 4.98
N SER A 4 15.08 5.24 5.27
CA SER A 4 14.14 5.69 6.33
C SER A 4 14.35 4.94 7.67
N LEU A 5 14.99 3.76 7.65
CA LEU A 5 15.16 2.91 8.84
C LEU A 5 16.22 3.38 9.85
N ASN A 6 17.11 4.31 9.47
CA ASN A 6 18.16 4.80 10.38
C ASN A 6 17.62 5.72 11.48
N LYS A 7 16.39 6.25 11.35
CA LYS A 7 15.77 7.09 12.39
C LYS A 7 15.23 6.27 13.56
N LEU A 8 14.76 5.05 13.33
CA LEU A 8 14.25 4.16 14.38
C LEU A 8 15.36 3.63 15.31
N ARG A 9 16.62 3.59 14.85
CA ARG A 9 17.76 3.15 15.67
C ARG A 9 18.11 4.15 16.79
N LYS A 10 17.68 5.40 16.67
CA LYS A 10 18.00 6.45 17.66
C LYS A 10 17.15 6.38 18.93
N LEU A 11 16.09 5.56 18.93
CA LEU A 11 15.22 5.34 20.10
C LEU A 11 15.70 4.19 21.00
N ALA A 12 16.65 3.36 20.57
CA ALA A 12 17.00 2.11 21.26
C ALA A 12 18.22 2.19 22.20
N LEU A 13 18.92 3.33 22.32
CA LEU A 13 20.13 3.44 23.14
C LEU A 13 20.18 4.78 23.89
N ASN A 14 19.49 4.85 25.02
CA ASN A 14 19.86 5.73 26.13
C ASN A 14 19.68 4.98 27.45
N LYS A 15 20.59 4.05 27.70
CA LYS A 15 20.82 3.48 29.03
C LYS A 15 22.01 4.22 29.64
N SER A 16 21.74 5.31 30.34
CA SER A 16 22.70 5.89 31.31
C SER A 16 22.01 6.02 32.65
N VAL A 17 22.50 5.22 33.59
CA VAL A 17 22.24 5.29 35.03
C VAL A 17 22.58 6.69 35.54
N GLY A 18 21.64 7.32 36.23
CA GLY A 18 21.85 8.60 36.91
C GLY A 18 20.56 9.09 37.55
N LYS A 19 20.47 8.95 38.88
CA LYS A 19 19.46 9.60 39.72
C LYS A 19 19.36 11.08 39.35
N ASP A 20 18.20 11.52 38.90
CA ASP A 20 17.66 12.81 39.30
C ASP A 20 16.15 12.86 39.03
N LYS A 21 15.40 13.18 40.08
CA LYS A 21 14.02 13.65 39.97
C LYS A 21 14.05 14.96 39.17
N ARG A 22 13.89 14.87 37.84
CA ARG A 22 13.52 16.01 37.02
C ARG A 22 12.09 15.80 36.58
N ASP A 23 11.19 16.47 37.29
CA ASP A 23 9.87 16.78 36.78
C ASP A 23 10.06 17.56 35.48
N PHE A 24 9.99 16.85 34.36
CA PHE A 24 9.96 17.46 33.04
C PHE A 24 8.76 18.41 33.01
N PRO A 25 8.94 19.68 32.59
CA PRO A 25 7.84 20.64 32.55
C PRO A 25 6.70 20.06 31.70
N PRO A 26 5.44 20.12 32.17
CA PRO A 26 4.30 19.51 31.50
C PRO A 26 4.20 19.84 30.00
N SER A 27 4.61 21.05 29.57
CA SER A 27 4.49 21.49 28.17
C SER A 27 5.33 20.67 27.19
N VAL A 28 6.51 20.18 27.57
CA VAL A 28 7.38 19.40 26.66
C VAL A 28 6.73 18.06 26.28
N LYS A 29 5.98 17.45 27.20
CA LYS A 29 5.27 16.19 26.95
C LYS A 29 4.02 16.37 26.10
N PHE A 30 3.34 17.51 26.22
CA PHE A 30 2.21 17.85 25.35
C PHE A 30 2.66 18.10 23.91
N ASP A 31 3.79 18.78 23.72
CA ASP A 31 4.39 19.00 22.39
C ASP A 31 4.80 17.67 21.73
N GLU A 32 5.35 16.72 22.50
CA GLU A 32 5.67 15.37 22.02
C GLU A 32 4.43 14.57 21.61
N LEU A 33 3.33 14.66 22.37
CA LEU A 33 2.06 13.99 22.02
C LEU A 33 1.40 14.61 20.79
N ALA A 34 1.44 15.94 20.66
CA ALA A 34 0.96 16.64 19.47
C ALA A 34 1.77 16.27 18.23
N LEU A 35 3.11 16.16 18.37
CA LEU A 35 3.98 15.68 17.31
C LEU A 35 3.66 14.23 16.92
N ALA A 36 3.54 13.33 17.90
CA ALA A 36 3.22 11.93 17.65
C ALA A 36 1.86 11.78 16.94
N SER A 37 0.85 12.53 17.37
CA SER A 37 -0.47 12.56 16.71
C SER A 37 -0.37 13.00 15.25
N LYS A 38 0.42 14.06 14.97
CA LYS A 38 0.67 14.53 13.60
C LYS A 38 1.40 13.48 12.76
N GLU A 39 2.41 12.82 13.30
CA GLU A 39 3.15 11.76 12.59
C GLU A 39 2.26 10.56 12.28
N MET A 40 1.34 10.17 13.19
CA MET A 40 0.38 9.09 12.90
C MET A 40 -0.58 9.49 11.78
N GLN A 41 -1.08 10.73 11.82
CA GLN A 41 -1.95 11.28 10.78
C GLN A 41 -1.26 11.27 9.41
N GLU A 42 -0.01 11.74 9.32
CA GLU A 42 0.77 11.73 8.07
C GLU A 42 1.03 10.30 7.57
N MET A 43 1.30 9.35 8.47
CA MET A 43 1.48 7.94 8.12
C MET A 43 0.19 7.32 7.57
N ARG A 44 -0.96 7.67 8.16
CA ARG A 44 -2.28 7.22 7.70
C ARG A 44 -2.56 7.71 6.29
N ASP A 45 -2.37 9.00 6.05
CA ASP A 45 -2.60 9.63 4.74
C ASP A 45 -1.70 9.01 3.65
N CYS A 46 -0.48 8.60 4.03
CA CYS A 46 0.43 7.88 3.14
C CYS A 46 -0.11 6.49 2.74
N TYR A 47 -0.62 5.70 3.70
CA TYR A 47 -1.21 4.40 3.40
C TYR A 47 -2.53 4.53 2.63
N ASP A 48 -3.38 5.50 2.95
CA ASP A 48 -4.62 5.75 2.21
C ASP A 48 -4.32 6.13 0.75
N SER A 49 -3.30 6.98 0.52
CA SER A 49 -2.85 7.33 -0.83
C SER A 49 -2.26 6.13 -1.58
N LEU A 50 -1.50 5.27 -0.89
CA LEU A 50 -0.95 4.04 -1.47
C LEU A 50 -2.05 3.05 -1.85
N LEU A 51 -3.05 2.86 -1.00
CA LEU A 51 -4.21 2.02 -1.26
C LEU A 51 -5.03 2.55 -2.44
N ALA A 52 -5.24 3.87 -2.51
CA ALA A 52 -5.91 4.49 -3.66
C ALA A 52 -5.14 4.25 -4.97
N ALA A 53 -3.81 4.38 -4.95
CA ALA A 53 -2.97 4.11 -6.12
C ALA A 53 -2.96 2.62 -6.50
N ALA A 54 -2.95 1.71 -5.52
CA ALA A 54 -3.05 0.28 -5.74
C ALA A 54 -4.39 -0.08 -6.40
N ALA A 55 -5.51 0.41 -5.86
CA ALA A 55 -6.83 0.19 -6.43
C ALA A 55 -6.96 0.74 -7.86
N ALA A 56 -6.46 1.96 -8.12
CA ALA A 56 -6.43 2.50 -9.47
C ALA A 56 -5.63 1.63 -10.44
N THR A 57 -4.48 1.12 -10.00
CA THR A 57 -3.62 0.23 -10.79
C THR A 57 -4.29 -1.12 -11.06
N GLU A 58 -4.93 -1.72 -10.05
CA GLU A 58 -5.66 -2.98 -10.19
C GLU A 58 -6.84 -2.86 -11.17
N ASN A 59 -7.56 -1.74 -11.12
CA ASN A 59 -8.68 -1.46 -12.02
C ASN A 59 -8.19 -1.27 -13.46
N SER A 60 -7.15 -0.46 -13.68
CA SER A 60 -6.59 -0.29 -15.02
C SER A 60 -6.00 -1.60 -15.58
N ALA A 61 -5.35 -2.40 -14.74
CA ALA A 61 -4.86 -3.72 -15.14
C ALA A 61 -6.01 -4.68 -15.48
N TYR A 62 -7.13 -4.62 -14.75
CA TYR A 62 -8.33 -5.39 -15.06
C TYR A 62 -8.91 -5.00 -16.42
N GLU A 63 -9.18 -3.70 -16.64
CA GLU A 63 -9.72 -3.20 -17.91
C GLU A 63 -8.83 -3.57 -19.10
N PHE A 64 -7.51 -3.51 -18.91
CA PHE A 64 -6.57 -3.91 -19.94
C PHE A 64 -6.61 -5.43 -20.18
N ALA A 65 -6.66 -6.25 -19.13
CA ALA A 65 -6.80 -7.71 -19.24
C ALA A 65 -8.09 -8.10 -19.99
N GLU A 66 -9.21 -7.44 -19.70
CA GLU A 66 -10.48 -7.63 -20.42
C GLU A 66 -10.32 -7.31 -21.91
N SER A 67 -9.69 -6.18 -22.23
CA SER A 67 -9.43 -5.75 -23.62
C SER A 67 -8.54 -6.74 -24.37
N LEU A 68 -7.49 -7.26 -23.72
CA LEU A 68 -6.61 -8.28 -24.29
C LEU A 68 -7.36 -9.58 -24.54
N ARG A 69 -8.26 -9.99 -23.63
CA ARG A 69 -9.06 -11.20 -23.81
C ARG A 69 -10.03 -11.07 -24.97
N GLU A 70 -10.74 -9.94 -25.07
CA GLU A 70 -11.67 -9.67 -26.18
C GLU A 70 -10.92 -9.64 -27.52
N MET A 71 -9.79 -8.94 -27.59
CA MET A 71 -8.96 -8.90 -28.80
C MET A 71 -8.41 -10.28 -29.16
N GLY A 72 -7.90 -11.02 -28.17
CA GLY A 72 -7.36 -12.36 -28.35
C GLY A 72 -8.39 -13.32 -28.93
N ASN A 73 -9.59 -13.33 -28.36
CA ASN A 73 -10.69 -14.15 -28.85
C ASN A 73 -11.12 -13.75 -30.26
N CYS A 74 -11.24 -12.45 -30.55
CA CYS A 74 -11.58 -11.95 -31.89
C CYS A 74 -10.57 -12.40 -32.95
N LEU A 75 -9.27 -12.36 -32.65
CA LEU A 75 -8.21 -12.82 -33.56
C LEU A 75 -8.27 -14.33 -33.81
N LEU A 76 -8.53 -15.12 -32.76
CA LEU A 76 -8.67 -16.57 -32.87
C LEU A 76 -9.93 -16.96 -33.65
N GLU A 77 -11.05 -16.27 -33.44
CA GLU A 77 -12.28 -16.47 -34.22
C GLU A 77 -12.04 -16.15 -35.70
N LYS A 78 -11.34 -15.04 -36.02
CA LYS A 78 -10.99 -14.68 -37.40
C LYS A 78 -10.11 -15.71 -38.11
N THR A 79 -9.23 -16.39 -37.38
CA THR A 79 -8.39 -17.46 -37.93
C THR A 79 -9.23 -18.58 -38.55
N SER A 80 -10.39 -18.89 -37.95
CA SER A 80 -11.29 -19.93 -38.45
C SER A 80 -12.04 -19.57 -39.75
N LEU A 81 -12.02 -18.28 -40.13
CA LEU A 81 -12.73 -17.74 -41.29
C LEU A 81 -11.78 -17.37 -42.45
N ASP A 82 -10.46 -17.52 -42.26
CA ASP A 82 -9.46 -17.11 -43.24
C ASP A 82 -9.03 -18.30 -44.11
N ASP A 83 -9.25 -18.19 -45.43
CA ASP A 83 -8.89 -19.22 -46.41
C ASP A 83 -7.38 -19.23 -46.73
N SER A 84 -6.65 -18.23 -46.24
CA SER A 84 -5.21 -18.07 -46.41
C SER A 84 -4.43 -18.71 -45.26
N GLU A 85 -3.67 -19.77 -45.56
CA GLU A 85 -2.93 -20.56 -44.57
C GLU A 85 -1.91 -19.72 -43.76
N GLU A 86 -1.28 -18.72 -44.38
CA GLU A 86 -0.22 -17.93 -43.73
C GLU A 86 -0.80 -16.85 -42.78
N SER A 87 -1.81 -16.11 -43.23
CA SER A 87 -2.44 -15.09 -42.39
C SER A 87 -3.23 -15.69 -41.23
N GLY A 88 -3.84 -16.86 -41.42
CA GLY A 88 -4.46 -17.62 -40.32
C GLY A 88 -3.46 -17.93 -39.20
N LYS A 89 -2.27 -18.47 -39.52
CA LYS A 89 -1.23 -18.77 -38.52
C LYS A 89 -0.75 -17.53 -37.77
N VAL A 90 -0.59 -16.40 -38.45
CA VAL A 90 -0.18 -15.13 -37.81
C VAL A 90 -1.26 -14.63 -36.86
N LEU A 91 -2.53 -14.68 -37.25
CA LEU A 91 -3.66 -14.29 -36.39
C LEU A 91 -3.78 -15.21 -35.17
N GLU A 92 -3.57 -16.51 -35.34
CA GLU A 92 -3.55 -17.48 -34.25
C GLU A 92 -2.45 -17.14 -33.22
N MET A 93 -1.22 -16.94 -33.71
CA MET A 93 -0.09 -16.57 -32.86
C MET A 93 -0.35 -15.26 -32.11
N LEU A 94 -0.88 -14.25 -32.80
CA LEU A 94 -1.18 -12.96 -32.18
C LEU A 94 -2.29 -13.11 -31.14
N GLY A 95 -3.37 -13.82 -31.45
CA GLY A 95 -4.47 -14.07 -30.52
C GLY A 95 -4.02 -14.82 -29.26
N SER A 96 -3.22 -15.87 -29.42
CA SER A 96 -2.62 -16.60 -28.31
C SER A 96 -1.72 -15.70 -27.46
N ALA A 97 -0.92 -14.83 -28.08
CA ALA A 97 -0.06 -13.90 -27.35
C ALA A 97 -0.88 -12.89 -26.50
N GLN A 98 -2.02 -12.40 -27.00
CA GLN A 98 -2.92 -11.54 -26.22
C GLN A 98 -3.45 -12.27 -24.97
N LEU A 99 -3.85 -13.54 -25.11
CA LEU A 99 -4.35 -14.33 -23.98
C LEU A 99 -3.27 -14.64 -22.94
N GLU A 100 -2.03 -14.88 -23.36
CA GLU A 100 -0.92 -15.05 -22.42
C GLU A 100 -0.60 -13.75 -21.66
N LEU A 101 -0.66 -12.59 -22.33
CA LEU A 101 -0.51 -11.29 -21.67
C LEU A 101 -1.63 -11.02 -20.67
N GLN A 102 -2.87 -11.41 -20.99
CA GLN A 102 -4.01 -11.31 -20.06
C GLN A 102 -3.76 -12.12 -18.79
N LYS A 103 -3.29 -13.36 -18.88
CA LYS A 103 -2.94 -14.18 -17.71
C LYS A 103 -1.85 -13.52 -16.85
N LEU A 104 -0.87 -12.87 -17.48
CA LEU A 104 0.18 -12.16 -16.75
C LEU A 104 -0.38 -10.96 -15.97
N LEU A 105 -1.30 -10.20 -16.56
CA LEU A 105 -1.96 -9.08 -15.87
C LEU A 105 -2.83 -9.56 -14.70
N ASP A 106 -3.54 -10.67 -14.85
CA ASP A 106 -4.32 -11.25 -13.75
C ASP A 106 -3.42 -11.68 -12.58
N SER A 107 -2.27 -12.28 -12.88
CA SER A 107 -1.25 -12.58 -11.86
C SER A 107 -0.70 -11.31 -11.21
N TYR A 108 -0.38 -10.29 -12.00
CA TYR A 108 0.10 -9.00 -11.51
C TYR A 108 -0.92 -8.35 -10.54
N ARG A 109 -2.21 -8.37 -10.87
CA ARG A 109 -3.28 -7.89 -9.99
C ARG A 109 -3.33 -8.64 -8.66
N ALA A 110 -3.27 -9.97 -8.71
CA ALA A 110 -3.21 -10.79 -7.50
C ALA A 110 -1.97 -10.44 -6.64
N HIS A 111 -0.85 -10.14 -7.27
CA HIS A 111 0.35 -9.69 -6.58
C HIS A 111 0.20 -8.31 -5.93
N ILE A 112 -0.50 -7.34 -6.55
CA ILE A 112 -0.78 -6.04 -5.91
C ILE A 112 -1.57 -6.27 -4.62
N VAL A 113 -2.62 -7.09 -4.66
CA VAL A 113 -3.43 -7.39 -3.47
C VAL A 113 -2.56 -8.01 -2.37
N LEU A 114 -1.76 -9.01 -2.70
CA LEU A 114 -0.96 -9.76 -1.73
C LEU A 114 0.21 -8.96 -1.14
N THR A 115 0.79 -8.04 -1.92
CA THR A 115 2.06 -7.38 -1.55
C THR A 115 1.91 -5.90 -1.19
N ILE A 116 0.81 -5.26 -1.59
CA ILE A 116 0.54 -3.84 -1.34
C ILE A 116 -0.74 -3.69 -0.52
N THR A 117 -1.88 -4.18 -1.01
CA THR A 117 -3.19 -3.93 -0.39
C THR A 117 -3.28 -4.57 1.00
N ASN A 118 -3.13 -5.89 1.11
CA ASN A 118 -3.26 -6.60 2.39
C ASN A 118 -2.26 -6.11 3.45
N PRO A 119 -0.95 -5.93 3.16
CA PRO A 119 -0.02 -5.41 4.16
C PRO A 119 -0.34 -3.98 4.57
N SER A 120 -0.77 -3.11 3.64
CA SER A 120 -1.09 -1.71 3.95
C SER A 120 -2.35 -1.61 4.81
N GLU A 121 -3.39 -2.39 4.53
CA GLU A 121 -4.59 -2.46 5.37
C GLU A 121 -4.28 -2.97 6.78
N SER A 122 -3.44 -4.01 6.90
CA SER A 122 -2.98 -4.52 8.19
C SER A 122 -2.23 -3.43 8.97
N LEU A 123 -1.32 -2.71 8.33
CA LEU A 123 -0.56 -1.63 8.96
C LEU A 123 -1.46 -0.46 9.36
N LEU A 124 -2.47 -0.14 8.55
CA LEU A 124 -3.47 0.88 8.87
C LEU A 124 -4.29 0.51 10.12
N ASN A 125 -4.61 -0.78 10.28
CA ASN A 125 -5.30 -1.27 11.48
C ASN A 125 -4.42 -1.15 12.75
N GLU A 126 -3.14 -1.52 12.64
CA GLU A 126 -2.19 -1.32 13.75
C GLU A 126 -2.01 0.17 14.07
N LEU A 127 -1.95 1.03 13.05
CA LEU A 127 -1.81 2.47 13.22
C LEU A 127 -2.98 3.08 14.01
N ARG A 128 -4.22 2.64 13.76
CA ARG A 128 -5.40 3.04 14.53
C ARG A 128 -5.27 2.71 16.02
N THR A 129 -4.65 1.58 16.35
CA THR A 129 -4.40 1.20 17.75
C THR A 129 -3.45 2.19 18.42
N VAL A 130 -2.41 2.63 17.71
CA VAL A 130 -1.47 3.65 18.21
C VAL A 130 -2.14 5.02 18.35
N GLU A 131 -2.93 5.45 17.36
CA GLU A 131 -3.72 6.69 17.43
C GLU A 131 -4.65 6.69 18.66
N CYS A 132 -5.35 5.58 18.91
CA CYS A 132 -6.19 5.42 20.11
C CYS A 132 -5.39 5.55 21.40
N ALA A 133 -4.20 4.93 21.48
CA ALA A 133 -3.34 5.03 22.66
C ALA A 133 -2.86 6.47 22.91
N ILE A 134 -2.49 7.20 21.85
CA ILE A 134 -2.10 8.62 21.95
C ILE A 134 -3.28 9.46 22.49
N CYS A 135 -4.49 9.27 21.94
CA CYS A 135 -5.69 9.95 22.41
C CYS A 135 -5.99 9.65 23.89
N PHE A 136 -5.87 8.38 24.31
CA PHE A 136 -6.08 7.99 25.70
C PHE A 136 -5.08 8.68 26.64
N VAL A 137 -3.79 8.69 26.29
CA VAL A 137 -2.75 9.39 27.08
C VAL A 137 -3.01 10.89 27.14
N ALA A 138 -3.45 11.51 26.04
CA ALA A 138 -3.79 12.92 25.99
C ALA A 138 -4.98 13.26 26.91
N LEU A 139 -6.03 12.42 26.95
CA LEU A 139 -7.18 12.59 27.83
C LEU A 139 -6.80 12.46 29.31
N MET A 140 -6.02 11.44 29.66
CA MET A 140 -5.53 11.26 31.03
C MET A 140 -4.73 12.49 31.51
N LYS A 141 -3.90 13.06 30.64
CA LYS A 141 -3.14 14.28 30.94
C LYS A 141 -4.01 15.53 31.07
N TYR A 142 -5.08 15.62 30.29
CA TYR A 142 -6.04 16.71 30.40
C TYR A 142 -6.79 16.67 31.74
N GLU A 143 -7.21 15.47 32.18
CA GLU A 143 -7.88 15.28 33.48
C GLU A 143 -6.96 15.56 34.68
N GLU A 144 -5.67 15.21 34.61
CA GLU A 144 -4.68 15.57 35.65
C GLU A 144 -4.45 17.08 35.79
N CYS A 145 -4.70 17.87 34.74
CA CYS A 145 -4.54 19.33 34.73
C CYS A 145 -5.77 20.10 35.22
N ARG A 146 -6.88 19.41 35.55
CA ARG A 146 -8.13 20.00 36.03
C ARG A 146 -8.22 19.97 37.55
#